data_AF-A0A7W8VM15-F1
#
_entry.id   AF-A0A7W8VM15-F1
#
_cell.length_a   1.000
_cell.length_b   1.000
_cell.length_c   1.000
_cell.angle_alpha   90.00
_cell.angle_beta   90.00
_cell.angle_gamma   90.00
#
_symmetry.space_group_name_H-M   'P 1'
#
loop_
_entity.id
_entity.type
_entity.pdbx_description
1 polymer ?
#
loop_
_entity_poly.entity_id
_entity_poly.type
_entity_poly.pdbx_seq_one_letter_code
_entity_poly.pdbx_strand_id
1 'polypeptide(L)'
;MKYFLFIYGLISLSGCAYQPLLKSNIKTVHILFKDNQENYSYKLYDDSVVKWDKKNIGIKRALSNNRNRLPLLKKEGPDYLAHFFINKKNHKYMPIKVLPLKEFGYIEMNSSKVIFYGIMRDALIDLTNDRVYY
;
A
#
# COMPACT_ATOMS: atom_id res chain seq x y z
N MET A 1 -54.56 24.52 -8.36
CA MET A 1 -53.97 23.49 -7.48
C MET A 1 -52.69 23.00 -8.12
N LYS A 2 -51.53 23.30 -7.52
CA LYS A 2 -50.21 22.87 -8.03
C LYS A 2 -49.66 21.81 -7.09
N TYR A 3 -49.47 20.59 -7.59
CA TYR A 3 -48.83 19.49 -6.88
C TYR A 3 -47.31 19.72 -6.88
N PHE A 4 -46.71 19.93 -5.71
CA PHE A 4 -45.26 19.88 -5.54
C PHE A 4 -44.89 18.48 -5.06
N LEU A 5 -44.37 17.65 -5.96
CA LEU A 5 -43.72 16.40 -5.60
C LEU A 5 -42.35 16.73 -4.99
N PHE A 6 -42.22 16.54 -3.68
CA PHE A 6 -40.93 16.43 -3.01
C PHE A 6 -40.38 15.01 -3.25
N ILE A 7 -39.47 14.86 -4.21
CA ILE A 7 -38.71 13.62 -4.37
C ILE A 7 -37.54 13.67 -3.38
N TYR A 8 -37.63 12.82 -2.36
CA TYR A 8 -36.55 12.49 -1.44
C TYR A 8 -35.36 11.92 -2.22
N GLY A 9 -34.29 12.70 -2.33
CA GLY A 9 -32.98 12.22 -2.77
C GLY A 9 -32.35 11.34 -1.69
N LEU A 10 -32.64 10.04 -1.74
CA LEU A 10 -31.92 9.03 -0.97
C LEU A 10 -30.53 8.86 -1.61
N ILE A 11 -29.58 9.73 -1.24
CA ILE A 11 -28.18 9.58 -1.65
C ILE A 11 -27.63 8.40 -0.83
N SER A 12 -27.61 7.23 -1.46
CA SER A 12 -26.89 6.06 -0.98
C SER A 12 -25.39 6.38 -0.96
N LEU A 13 -24.91 6.92 0.17
CA LEU A 13 -23.51 6.88 0.57
C LEU A 13 -23.14 5.42 0.86
N SER A 14 -22.99 4.61 -0.18
CA SER A 14 -22.22 3.37 -0.09
C SER A 14 -20.76 3.77 0.09
N GLY A 15 -20.42 4.19 1.32
CA GLY A 15 -19.05 4.38 1.74
C GLY A 15 -18.34 3.05 1.54
N CYS A 16 -17.37 3.01 0.63
CA CYS A 16 -16.48 1.87 0.49
C CYS A 16 -15.74 1.71 1.82
N ALA A 17 -16.25 0.87 2.70
CA ALA A 17 -15.66 0.63 4.01
C ALA A 17 -14.28 0.00 3.76
N TYR A 18 -13.26 0.65 4.29
CA TYR A 18 -11.90 0.12 4.21
C TYR A 18 -11.85 -1.26 4.87
N GLN A 19 -11.47 -2.27 4.09
CA GLN A 19 -11.17 -3.60 4.62
C GLN A 19 -9.68 -3.66 4.96
N PRO A 20 -9.31 -3.99 6.21
CA PRO A 20 -7.92 -4.17 6.57
C PRO A 20 -7.30 -5.34 5.81
N LEU A 21 -6.02 -5.20 5.45
CA LEU A 21 -5.18 -6.30 4.98
C LEU A 21 -5.22 -7.49 5.96
N LEU A 22 -5.50 -8.67 5.42
CA LEU A 22 -5.48 -9.94 6.13
C LEU A 22 -4.69 -10.94 5.29
N LYS A 23 -3.83 -11.72 5.96
CA LYS A 23 -3.02 -12.78 5.33
C LYS A 23 -3.85 -13.69 4.40
N SER A 24 -5.04 -14.10 4.85
CA SER A 24 -5.94 -14.98 4.10
C SER A 24 -6.36 -14.43 2.74
N ASN A 25 -6.25 -13.12 2.54
CA ASN A 25 -6.68 -12.43 1.33
C ASN A 25 -5.49 -12.06 0.42
N ILE A 26 -4.26 -12.36 0.84
CA ILE A 26 -3.04 -12.14 0.06
C ILE A 26 -2.77 -13.36 -0.80
N LYS A 27 -2.56 -13.13 -2.10
CA LYS A 27 -2.18 -14.15 -3.08
C LYS A 27 -0.66 -14.23 -3.22
N THR A 28 0.00 -13.09 -3.37
CA THR A 28 1.45 -13.00 -3.61
C THR A 28 1.94 -11.61 -3.22
N VAL A 29 3.19 -11.52 -2.78
CA VAL A 29 3.90 -10.26 -2.55
C VAL A 29 4.98 -10.11 -3.61
N HIS A 30 5.02 -8.98 -4.31
CA HIS A 30 6.00 -8.67 -5.34
C HIS A 30 6.91 -7.53 -4.85
N ILE A 31 8.21 -7.78 -4.76
CA ILE A 31 9.17 -6.83 -4.21
C ILE A 31 9.76 -5.97 -5.34
N LEU A 32 9.57 -4.65 -5.28
CA LEU A 32 10.19 -3.70 -6.22
C LEU A 32 11.58 -3.25 -5.73
N PHE A 33 11.70 -3.04 -4.42
CA PHE A 33 12.94 -2.64 -3.77
C PHE A 33 13.01 -3.25 -2.38
N LYS A 34 14.19 -3.74 -2.00
CA LYS A 34 14.51 -4.21 -0.66
C LYS A 34 15.97 -3.96 -0.37
N ASP A 35 16.25 -3.40 0.79
CA ASP A 35 17.60 -3.25 1.32
C ASP A 35 17.60 -3.55 2.83
N ASN A 36 18.77 -3.88 3.36
CA ASN A 36 18.99 -4.14 4.77
C ASN A 36 19.22 -2.83 5.56
N GLN A 37 19.44 -1.71 4.87
CA GLN A 37 19.69 -0.39 5.47
C GLN A 37 18.61 0.63 5.11
N GLU A 38 18.38 1.59 6.02
CA GLU A 38 17.52 2.74 5.73
C GLU A 38 18.29 3.70 4.79
N ASN A 39 17.91 3.70 3.50
CA ASN A 39 18.52 4.59 2.51
C ASN A 39 17.60 5.75 2.15
N TYR A 40 18.17 6.96 2.03
CA TYR A 40 17.46 8.14 1.55
C TYR A 40 17.31 8.19 0.01
N SER A 41 17.77 7.14 -0.68
CA SER A 41 17.60 6.91 -2.10
C SER A 41 17.49 5.41 -2.38
N TYR A 42 16.61 5.05 -3.31
CA TYR A 42 16.32 3.67 -3.67
C TYR A 42 16.77 3.41 -5.09
N LYS A 43 17.78 2.55 -5.26
CA LYS A 43 18.18 2.07 -6.58
C LYS A 43 17.31 0.87 -6.94
N LEU A 44 16.49 1.00 -7.98
CA LEU A 44 15.61 -0.08 -8.45
C LEU A 44 16.40 -1.07 -9.33
N TYR A 45 15.78 -2.20 -9.65
CA TYR A 45 16.41 -3.25 -10.48
C TYR A 45 16.69 -2.80 -11.93
N ASP A 46 16.06 -1.72 -12.41
CA ASP A 46 16.33 -1.12 -13.72
C ASP A 46 17.34 0.03 -13.65
N ASP A 47 18.14 0.06 -12.60
CA ASP A 47 19.12 1.10 -12.25
C ASP A 47 18.55 2.50 -12.02
N SER A 48 17.23 2.70 -12.14
CA SER A 48 16.62 3.98 -11.82
C SER A 48 16.69 4.28 -10.32
N VAL A 49 16.82 5.57 -9.99
CA VAL A 49 16.96 6.03 -8.60
C VAL A 49 15.73 6.83 -8.18
N VAL A 50 15.10 6.41 -7.08
CA VAL A 50 13.99 7.10 -6.44
C VAL A 50 14.49 7.76 -5.16
N LYS A 51 14.34 9.07 -5.04
CA LYS A 51 14.69 9.77 -3.79
C LYS A 51 13.60 9.58 -2.74
N TRP A 52 13.99 9.41 -1.49
CA TRP A 52 13.04 9.37 -0.37
C TRP A 52 12.37 10.73 -0.18
N ASP A 53 11.09 10.70 0.17
CA ASP A 53 10.33 11.85 0.63
C ASP A 53 9.35 11.45 1.73
N LYS A 54 9.10 12.35 2.69
CA LYS A 54 8.23 12.09 3.84
C LYS A 54 6.78 11.74 3.49
N LYS A 55 6.34 12.01 2.26
CA LYS A 55 4.98 11.73 1.78
C LYS A 55 4.95 10.49 0.86
N ASN A 56 6.08 9.83 0.65
CA ASN A 56 6.27 8.70 -0.27
C ASN A 56 5.79 9.00 -1.71
N ILE A 57 5.76 10.25 -2.15
CA ILE A 57 5.33 10.65 -3.49
C ILE A 57 6.20 9.98 -4.57
N GLY A 58 7.52 10.01 -4.39
CA GLY A 58 8.47 9.38 -5.32
C GLY A 58 8.29 7.87 -5.39
N ILE A 59 8.10 7.23 -4.24
CA ILE A 59 7.88 5.79 -4.11
C ILE A 59 6.55 5.39 -4.78
N LYS A 60 5.46 6.11 -4.51
CA LYS A 60 4.16 5.86 -5.15
C LYS A 60 4.24 6.00 -6.67
N ARG A 61 4.95 7.01 -7.17
CA ARG A 61 5.19 7.18 -8.62
C ARG A 61 5.97 6.01 -9.20
N ALA A 62 7.03 5.57 -8.52
CA ALA A 62 7.84 4.43 -8.96
C ALA A 62 7.02 3.13 -9.03
N LEU A 63 6.15 2.89 -8.05
CA LEU A 63 5.21 1.77 -8.02
C LEU A 63 4.16 1.86 -9.14
N SER A 64 3.61 3.03 -9.42
CA SER A 64 2.71 3.21 -10.56
C SER A 64 3.40 2.91 -11.89
N ASN A 65 4.62 3.41 -12.09
CA ASN A 65 5.37 3.26 -13.34
C ASN A 65 5.88 1.84 -13.59
N ASN A 66 6.07 1.04 -12.54
CA ASN A 66 6.58 -0.33 -12.64
C ASN A 66 5.48 -1.41 -12.55
N ARG A 67 4.19 -1.02 -12.55
CA ARG A 67 3.08 -1.97 -12.34
C ARG A 67 2.98 -3.05 -13.42
N ASN A 68 3.29 -2.74 -14.68
CA ASN A 68 3.29 -3.73 -15.76
C ASN A 68 4.43 -4.76 -15.65
N ARG A 69 5.39 -4.54 -14.74
CA ARG A 69 6.56 -5.40 -14.57
C ARG A 69 6.43 -6.38 -13.40
N LEU A 70 5.27 -6.41 -12.71
CA LEU A 70 4.96 -7.37 -11.64
C LEU A 70 5.41 -8.82 -11.93
N PRO A 71 5.17 -9.38 -13.14
CA PRO A 71 5.57 -10.75 -13.44
C PRO A 71 7.08 -11.04 -13.31
N LEU A 72 7.91 -10.00 -13.48
CA LEU A 72 9.37 -10.06 -13.48
C LEU A 72 10.00 -9.82 -12.09
N LEU A 73 9.22 -9.31 -11.14
CA LEU A 73 9.73 -8.97 -9.82
C LEU A 73 9.93 -10.22 -8.96
N LYS A 74 10.77 -10.09 -7.94
CA LYS A 74 10.91 -11.12 -6.91
C LYS A 74 9.56 -11.34 -6.21
N LYS A 75 9.14 -12.60 -6.10
CA LYS A 75 7.87 -13.01 -5.50
C LYS A 75 8.10 -13.69 -4.16
N GLU A 76 7.24 -13.37 -3.21
CA GLU A 76 7.16 -14.01 -1.91
C GLU A 76 5.72 -14.49 -1.67
N GLY A 77 5.58 -15.54 -0.85
CA GLY A 77 4.28 -16.13 -0.53
C GLY A 77 3.42 -15.26 0.39
N PRO A 78 2.15 -15.65 0.60
CA PRO A 78 1.22 -14.93 1.49
C PRO A 78 1.72 -14.72 2.92
N ASP A 79 2.58 -15.61 3.40
CA ASP A 79 3.11 -15.64 4.77
C ASP A 79 4.17 -14.56 5.01
N TYR A 80 4.74 -13.98 3.96
CA TYR A 80 5.89 -13.08 4.04
C TYR A 80 5.62 -11.84 4.91
N LEU A 81 4.43 -11.25 4.78
CA LEU A 81 4.00 -10.07 5.56
C LEU A 81 3.15 -10.46 6.78
N ALA A 82 2.94 -11.75 7.06
CA ALA A 82 1.99 -12.23 8.07
C ALA A 82 2.21 -11.61 9.46
N HIS A 83 3.47 -11.45 9.85
CA HIS A 83 3.87 -10.88 11.13
C HIS A 83 3.44 -9.42 11.34
N PHE A 84 3.13 -8.67 10.28
CA PHE A 84 2.59 -7.31 10.38
C PHE A 84 1.08 -7.26 10.63
N PHE A 85 0.36 -8.37 10.41
CA PHE A 85 -1.10 -8.41 10.55
C PHE A 85 -1.56 -8.99 11.89
N ILE A 86 -0.67 -9.70 12.61
CA ILE A 86 -1.00 -10.34 13.89
C ILE A 86 -1.00 -9.29 15.01
N ASN A 87 -2.14 -9.09 15.67
CA ASN A 87 -2.30 -8.26 16.89
C ASN A 87 -1.95 -6.77 16.75
N LYS A 88 -1.79 -6.26 15.53
CA LYS A 88 -1.38 -4.88 15.26
C LYS A 88 -2.57 -4.00 14.91
N LYS A 89 -2.72 -2.87 15.60
CA LYS A 89 -3.76 -1.87 15.28
C LYS A 89 -3.37 -1.17 13.99
N ASN A 90 -4.35 -0.89 13.13
CA ASN A 90 -4.12 -0.06 11.95
C ASN A 90 -4.58 1.38 12.19
N HIS A 91 -3.78 2.33 11.71
CA HIS A 91 -4.05 3.76 11.85
C HIS A 91 -3.85 4.48 10.51
N LYS A 92 -4.42 5.67 10.38
CA LYS A 92 -4.13 6.53 9.22
C LYS A 92 -2.66 6.96 9.26
N TYR A 93 -2.00 6.92 8.11
CA TYR A 93 -0.62 7.37 7.97
C TYR A 93 -0.48 8.86 8.31
N MET A 94 0.50 9.19 9.15
CA MET A 94 0.82 10.56 9.55
C MET A 94 2.29 10.87 9.25
N PRO A 95 2.60 11.86 8.39
CA PRO A 95 3.95 12.09 7.86
C PRO A 95 4.96 12.73 8.84
N ILE A 96 4.62 12.81 10.13
CA ILE A 96 5.39 13.59 11.13
C ILE A 96 6.64 12.83 11.60
N LYS A 97 6.60 11.49 11.63
CA LYS A 97 7.71 10.62 12.08
C LYS A 97 7.96 9.46 11.12
N VAL A 98 8.19 9.81 9.85
CA VAL A 98 8.41 8.82 8.78
C VAL A 98 9.89 8.73 8.49
N LEU A 99 10.38 7.49 8.42
CA LEU A 99 11.73 7.15 8.04
C LEU A 99 11.74 6.56 6.62
N PRO A 100 12.92 6.46 5.99
CA PRO A 100 13.02 5.77 4.73
C PRO A 100 12.52 4.33 4.82
N LEU A 101 11.88 3.88 3.74
CA LEU A 101 11.44 2.50 3.63
C LEU A 101 12.66 1.59 3.43
N LYS A 102 12.71 0.48 4.16
CA LYS A 102 13.69 -0.60 3.89
C LYS A 102 13.23 -1.49 2.74
N GLU A 103 11.93 -1.51 2.47
CA GLU A 103 11.33 -2.32 1.42
C GLU A 103 10.06 -1.66 0.89
N PHE A 104 9.75 -1.81 -0.40
CA PHE A 104 8.44 -1.50 -0.95
C PHE A 104 8.15 -2.31 -2.20
N GLY A 105 6.87 -2.47 -2.50
CA GLY A 105 6.41 -3.30 -3.60
C GLY A 105 4.90 -3.38 -3.67
N TYR A 106 4.41 -4.54 -4.09
CA TYR A 106 3.00 -4.81 -4.34
C TYR A 106 2.51 -6.02 -3.55
N ILE A 107 1.29 -5.93 -3.04
CA ILE A 107 0.52 -7.04 -2.51
C ILE A 107 -0.55 -7.35 -3.55
N GLU A 108 -0.48 -8.52 -4.17
CA GLU A 108 -1.54 -9.04 -5.02
C GLU A 108 -2.55 -9.78 -4.14
N MET A 109 -3.81 -9.35 -4.18
CA MET A 109 -4.89 -9.94 -3.39
C MET A 109 -5.59 -11.05 -4.18
N ASN A 110 -6.27 -11.95 -3.49
CA ASN A 110 -7.10 -13.00 -4.11
C ASN A 110 -8.23 -12.39 -4.98
N SER A 111 -8.66 -11.17 -4.68
CA SER A 111 -9.63 -10.40 -5.48
C SER A 111 -9.05 -9.74 -6.73
N SER A 112 -7.81 -10.03 -7.11
CA SER A 112 -7.04 -9.36 -8.17
C SER A 112 -6.76 -7.88 -7.93
N LYS A 113 -7.16 -7.33 -6.78
CA LYS A 113 -6.72 -6.00 -6.33
C LYS A 113 -5.21 -6.02 -6.06
N VAL A 114 -4.52 -4.96 -6.49
CA VAL A 114 -3.11 -4.75 -6.18
C VAL A 114 -2.99 -3.58 -5.21
N ILE A 115 -2.28 -3.79 -4.11
CA ILE A 115 -2.03 -2.79 -3.07
C ILE A 115 -0.55 -2.46 -3.06
N PHE A 116 -0.23 -1.17 -3.00
CA PHE A 116 1.14 -0.68 -2.83
C PHE A 116 1.51 -0.77 -1.37
N TYR A 117 2.62 -1.43 -1.06
CA TYR A 117 3.10 -1.54 0.31
C TYR A 117 4.49 -0.95 0.48
N GLY A 118 4.78 -0.53 1.71
CA GLY A 118 6.11 -0.15 2.17
C GLY A 118 6.37 -0.75 3.55
N ILE A 119 7.62 -1.07 3.85
CA ILE A 119 8.04 -1.47 5.19
C ILE A 119 9.00 -0.43 5.74
N MET A 120 8.65 0.08 6.92
CA MET A 120 9.44 1.05 7.67
C MET A 120 9.70 0.45 9.06
N ARG A 121 10.96 0.11 9.36
CA ARG A 121 11.32 -0.64 10.59
C ARG A 121 10.43 -1.88 10.79
N ASP A 122 9.58 -1.88 11.81
CA ASP A 122 8.67 -2.97 12.19
C ASP A 122 7.20 -2.66 11.85
N ALA A 123 6.99 -1.70 10.94
CA ALA A 123 5.68 -1.29 10.48
C ALA A 123 5.50 -1.56 8.98
N LEU A 124 4.31 -2.05 8.63
CA LEU A 124 3.84 -2.15 7.25
C LEU A 124 2.97 -0.94 6.94
N ILE A 125 3.21 -0.31 5.80
CA ILE A 125 2.46 0.83 5.30
C ILE A 125 1.71 0.37 4.06
N ASP A 126 0.38 0.46 4.08
CA ASP A 126 -0.45 0.43 2.87
C ASP A 126 -0.42 1.83 2.24
N LEU A 127 0.40 1.95 1.20
CA LEU A 127 0.61 3.19 0.45
C LEU A 127 -0.56 3.53 -0.49
N THR A 128 -1.43 2.55 -0.78
CA THR A 128 -2.63 2.77 -1.59
C THR A 128 -3.71 3.47 -0.78
N ASN A 129 -3.93 3.05 0.47
CA ASN A 129 -5.00 3.54 1.33
C ASN A 129 -4.50 4.46 2.46
N ASP A 130 -3.20 4.78 2.48
CA ASP A 130 -2.54 5.59 3.50
C ASP A 130 -2.80 5.06 4.92
N ARG A 131 -2.57 3.77 5.12
CA ARG A 131 -2.72 3.08 6.42
C ARG A 131 -1.39 2.51 6.89
N VAL A 132 -1.20 2.45 8.20
CA VAL A 132 -0.02 1.86 8.83
C VAL A 132 -0.44 0.79 9.83
N TYR A 133 0.32 -0.29 9.85
CA TYR A 133 0.18 -1.45 10.71
C TYR A 133 1.39 -1.51 11.65
N TYR A 134 1.16 -1.28 12.95
CA TYR A 134 2.17 -1.22 14.01
C TYR A 134 1.92 -2.21 15.13
#